data_AF-A0A4R8XCY9-F1
#
_entry.id   AF-A0A4R8XCY9-F1
#
_cell.length_a   1.000
_cell.length_b   1.000
_cell.length_c   1.000
_cell.angle_alpha   90.00
_cell.angle_beta   90.00
_cell.angle_gamma   90.00
#
_symmetry.space_group_name_H-M   'P 1'
#
loop_
_entity.id
_entity.type
_entity.pdbx_description
1 polymer ?
#
loop_
_entity_poly.entity_id
_entity_poly.type
_entity_poly.pdbx_seq_one_letter_code
_entity_poly.pdbx_strand_id
1 'polypeptide(L)'
;STPDADADADAVDVADAVGVAAFTARVPWQAPVARGVTAGTLSVDAAEAIRAGLGQIDAAVTAEKLGVALAALLTEAPSLNADEVFKRARRMRDRLDQAGIAAREKQAHDDRSLKVYRLSNGNVRLNGLFAPEDGEFVLSTFDSITSPRRGGVRFVDPERAAWAQKKQDDPRSTEQINADAARRCA
;
A
#
# COMPACT_ATOMS: atom_id res chain seq x y z
N SER A 1 -51.83 -33.81 -17.35
CA SER A 1 -50.93 -33.77 -16.19
C SER A 1 -49.74 -34.66 -16.46
N THR A 2 -48.62 -34.05 -16.84
CA THR A 2 -47.30 -34.66 -16.92
C THR A 2 -46.34 -33.54 -16.50
N PRO A 3 -45.57 -33.68 -15.41
CA PRO A 3 -44.67 -32.63 -14.98
C PRO A 3 -43.29 -32.75 -15.67
N ASP A 4 -42.62 -31.61 -15.66
CA ASP A 4 -41.30 -31.29 -16.18
C ASP A 4 -40.21 -32.34 -15.91
N ALA A 5 -39.41 -32.60 -16.93
CA ALA A 5 -38.04 -33.05 -16.80
C ALA A 5 -37.23 -32.25 -17.84
N ASP A 6 -36.42 -31.30 -17.36
CA ASP A 6 -35.16 -30.84 -17.97
C ASP A 6 -34.73 -29.53 -17.28
N ALA A 7 -34.17 -29.64 -16.07
CA ALA A 7 -33.48 -28.55 -15.40
C ALA A 7 -32.48 -29.10 -14.38
N ASP A 8 -31.48 -29.86 -14.81
CA ASP A 8 -30.39 -30.29 -13.91
C ASP A 8 -29.08 -30.62 -14.65
N ALA A 9 -28.61 -29.71 -15.52
CA ALA A 9 -27.33 -29.88 -16.21
C ALA A 9 -26.28 -28.78 -15.93
N ASP A 10 -26.64 -27.65 -15.30
CA ASP A 10 -25.72 -26.50 -15.13
C ASP A 10 -25.13 -26.36 -13.71
N ALA A 11 -25.48 -27.24 -12.76
CA ALA A 11 -25.01 -27.13 -11.37
C ALA A 11 -23.63 -27.79 -11.11
N VAL A 12 -23.08 -28.54 -12.06
CA VAL A 12 -21.85 -29.33 -11.87
C VAL A 12 -20.55 -28.61 -12.24
N ASP A 13 -20.59 -27.41 -12.82
CA ASP A 13 -19.38 -26.70 -13.31
C ASP A 13 -18.91 -25.56 -12.39
N VAL A 14 -19.83 -24.91 -11.67
CA VAL A 14 -19.48 -23.76 -10.80
C VAL A 14 -18.75 -24.21 -9.53
N ALA A 15 -19.11 -25.36 -8.96
CA ALA A 15 -18.46 -25.88 -7.76
C ALA A 15 -17.01 -26.33 -8.01
N ASP A 16 -16.73 -26.88 -9.19
CA ASP A 16 -15.37 -27.29 -9.58
C ASP A 16 -14.49 -26.07 -9.90
N ALA A 17 -15.03 -25.06 -10.59
CA ALA A 17 -14.32 -23.79 -10.81
C ALA A 17 -13.97 -23.05 -9.50
N VAL A 18 -14.87 -23.05 -8.51
CA VAL A 18 -14.61 -22.48 -7.18
C VAL A 18 -13.58 -23.31 -6.40
N GLY A 19 -13.62 -24.64 -6.54
CA GLY A 19 -12.62 -25.54 -5.97
C GLY A 19 -11.22 -25.34 -6.57
N VAL A 20 -11.12 -25.20 -7.88
CA VAL A 20 -9.87 -24.90 -8.60
C VAL A 20 -9.34 -23.52 -8.22
N ALA A 21 -10.19 -22.49 -8.11
CA ALA A 21 -9.78 -21.15 -7.69
C ALA A 21 -9.26 -21.12 -6.23
N ALA A 22 -9.96 -21.78 -5.31
CA ALA A 22 -9.54 -21.89 -3.91
C ALA A 22 -8.30 -22.78 -3.74
N PHE A 23 -8.12 -23.80 -4.58
CA PHE A 23 -6.92 -24.62 -4.63
C PHE A 23 -5.73 -23.82 -5.20
N THR A 24 -5.90 -23.05 -6.28
CA THR A 24 -4.86 -22.14 -6.78
C THR A 24 -4.42 -21.10 -5.77
N ALA A 25 -5.33 -20.63 -4.90
CA ALA A 25 -5.01 -19.74 -3.79
C ALA A 25 -4.21 -20.44 -2.65
N ARG A 26 -4.23 -21.77 -2.59
CA ARG A 26 -3.45 -22.58 -1.62
C ARG A 26 -2.21 -23.24 -2.19
N VAL A 27 -2.08 -23.33 -3.51
CA VAL A 27 -0.86 -23.85 -4.14
C VAL A 27 0.25 -22.82 -3.93
N PRO A 28 1.35 -23.19 -3.24
CA PRO A 28 2.46 -22.27 -3.08
C PRO A 28 2.88 -21.75 -4.45
N TRP A 29 3.15 -20.45 -4.56
CA TRP A 29 3.61 -19.85 -5.82
C TRP A 29 4.84 -20.59 -6.41
N GLN A 30 5.55 -21.39 -5.60
CA GLN A 30 6.66 -22.25 -5.98
C GLN A 30 6.28 -23.57 -6.70
N ALA A 31 5.01 -23.97 -6.76
CA ALA A 31 4.61 -25.24 -7.37
C ALA A 31 5.07 -25.44 -8.83
N PRO A 32 5.12 -24.41 -9.69
CA PRO A 32 5.72 -24.54 -11.02
C PRO A 32 7.21 -24.93 -10.98
N VAL A 33 7.97 -24.50 -9.97
CA VAL A 33 9.38 -24.89 -9.78
C VAL A 33 9.49 -26.38 -9.54
N ALA A 34 8.68 -26.93 -8.62
CA ALA A 34 8.68 -28.35 -8.31
C ALA A 34 8.35 -29.19 -9.55
N ARG A 35 7.34 -28.79 -10.33
CA ARG A 35 6.99 -29.46 -11.59
C ARG A 35 8.12 -29.45 -12.61
N GLY A 36 8.81 -28.32 -12.77
CA GLY A 36 9.94 -28.21 -13.70
C GLY A 36 11.11 -29.13 -13.35
N VAL A 37 11.39 -29.28 -12.05
CA VAL A 37 12.42 -30.22 -11.56
C VAL A 37 12.00 -31.66 -11.81
N THR A 38 10.76 -32.04 -11.47
CA THR A 38 10.25 -33.40 -11.70
C THR A 38 10.22 -33.77 -13.19
N ALA A 39 9.91 -32.81 -14.07
CA ALA A 39 9.91 -33.01 -15.51
C ALA A 39 11.32 -33.01 -16.14
N GLY A 40 12.37 -32.72 -15.37
CA GLY A 40 13.75 -32.64 -15.87
C GLY A 40 14.03 -31.41 -16.75
N THR A 41 13.10 -30.45 -16.82
CA THR A 41 13.25 -29.22 -17.62
C THR A 41 13.96 -28.10 -16.85
N LEU A 42 14.19 -28.29 -15.55
CA LEU A 42 14.85 -27.34 -14.66
C LEU A 42 15.83 -28.09 -13.76
N SER A 43 17.07 -27.62 -13.67
CA SER A 43 18.05 -28.19 -12.74
C SER A 43 17.71 -27.84 -11.28
N VAL A 44 18.18 -28.66 -10.33
CA VAL A 44 17.98 -28.41 -8.90
C VAL A 44 18.64 -27.10 -8.47
N ASP A 45 19.83 -26.80 -8.99
CA ASP A 45 20.55 -25.56 -8.69
C ASP A 45 19.81 -24.32 -9.23
N ALA A 46 19.25 -24.40 -10.45
CA ALA A 46 18.42 -23.32 -10.98
C ALA A 46 17.13 -23.16 -10.17
N ALA A 47 16.51 -24.26 -9.74
CA ALA A 47 15.34 -24.21 -8.86
C ALA A 47 15.64 -23.54 -7.52
N GLU A 48 16.81 -23.81 -6.92
CA GLU A 48 17.24 -23.15 -5.69
C GLU A 48 17.56 -21.67 -5.91
N ALA A 49 18.25 -21.34 -7.00
CA ALA A 49 18.51 -19.96 -7.41
C ALA A 49 17.22 -19.13 -7.58
N ILE A 50 16.17 -19.72 -8.16
CA ILE A 50 14.84 -19.09 -8.28
C ILE A 50 14.24 -18.82 -6.91
N ARG A 51 14.22 -19.83 -6.02
CA ARG A 51 13.65 -19.69 -4.66
C ARG A 51 14.39 -18.63 -3.86
N ALA A 52 15.71 -18.68 -3.85
CA ALA A 52 16.56 -17.75 -3.12
C ALA A 52 16.50 -16.33 -3.70
N GLY A 53 16.33 -16.19 -5.01
CA GLY A 53 16.30 -14.90 -5.69
C GLY A 53 14.95 -14.17 -5.62
N LEU A 54 13.83 -14.88 -5.74
CA LEU A 54 12.47 -14.29 -5.64
C LEU A 54 12.04 -14.07 -4.18
N GLY A 55 12.58 -14.85 -3.24
CA GLY A 55 12.35 -14.67 -1.80
C GLY A 55 10.97 -15.13 -1.34
N GLN A 56 10.47 -14.55 -0.25
CA GLN A 56 9.17 -14.89 0.33
C GLN A 56 8.11 -13.83 0.04
N ILE A 57 6.85 -14.19 0.28
CA ILE A 57 5.73 -13.24 0.24
C ILE A 57 5.90 -12.24 1.39
N ASP A 58 5.56 -10.98 1.14
CA ASP A 58 5.43 -9.96 2.17
C ASP A 58 4.20 -9.07 1.89
N ALA A 59 4.05 -7.98 2.68
CA ALA A 59 2.92 -7.07 2.55
C ALA A 59 2.86 -6.33 1.19
N ALA A 60 3.98 -6.14 0.51
CA ALA A 60 4.04 -5.43 -0.78
C ALA A 60 4.02 -6.39 -1.98
N VAL A 61 4.65 -7.56 -1.84
CA VAL A 61 4.81 -8.56 -2.89
C VAL A 61 4.01 -9.81 -2.55
N THR A 62 2.85 -9.94 -3.20
CA THR A 62 1.90 -11.04 -2.98
C THR A 62 2.29 -12.30 -3.74
N ALA A 63 1.63 -13.42 -3.42
CA ALA A 63 1.81 -14.71 -4.09
C ALA A 63 1.55 -14.61 -5.60
N GLU A 64 0.55 -13.83 -6.00
CA GLU A 64 0.18 -13.63 -7.40
C GLU A 64 1.29 -12.91 -8.17
N LYS A 65 1.87 -11.85 -7.58
CA LYS A 65 2.99 -11.11 -8.19
C LYS A 65 4.22 -12.01 -8.36
N LEU A 66 4.51 -12.84 -7.36
CA LEU A 66 5.59 -13.83 -7.45
C LEU A 66 5.30 -14.92 -8.47
N GLY A 67 4.06 -15.38 -8.58
CA GLY A 67 3.65 -16.35 -9.59
C GLY A 67 3.87 -15.84 -11.01
N VAL A 68 3.52 -14.57 -11.28
CA VAL A 68 3.75 -13.92 -12.58
C VAL A 68 5.25 -13.80 -12.87
N ALA A 69 6.04 -13.32 -11.91
CA ALA A 69 7.50 -13.21 -12.08
C ALA A 69 8.16 -14.58 -12.28
N LEU A 70 7.70 -15.60 -11.55
CA LEU A 70 8.17 -16.97 -11.68
C LEU A 70 7.87 -17.54 -13.07
N ALA A 71 6.66 -17.35 -13.60
CA ALA A 71 6.30 -17.84 -14.92
C ALA A 71 7.19 -17.25 -16.02
N ALA A 72 7.48 -15.95 -15.94
CA ALA A 72 8.43 -15.29 -16.84
C ALA A 72 9.85 -15.89 -16.69
N LEU A 73 10.31 -16.08 -15.45
CA LEU A 73 11.65 -16.60 -15.18
C LEU A 73 11.84 -18.04 -15.66
N LEU A 74 10.82 -18.90 -15.52
CA LEU A 74 10.85 -20.29 -15.99
C LEU A 74 10.94 -20.41 -17.52
N THR A 75 10.51 -19.38 -18.26
CA THR A 75 10.65 -19.34 -19.72
C THR A 75 12.11 -19.09 -20.13
N GLU A 76 12.83 -18.29 -19.35
CA GLU A 76 14.23 -17.93 -19.63
C GLU A 76 15.23 -18.96 -19.05
N ALA A 77 14.88 -19.60 -17.93
CA ALA A 77 15.76 -20.47 -17.14
C ALA A 77 16.49 -21.58 -17.92
N PRO A 78 15.91 -22.26 -18.92
CA PRO A 78 16.62 -23.32 -19.66
C PRO A 78 17.85 -22.83 -20.43
N SER A 79 17.94 -21.53 -20.71
CA SER A 79 19.04 -20.92 -21.47
C SER A 79 20.13 -20.29 -20.58
N LEU A 80 19.96 -20.32 -19.27
CA LEU A 80 20.77 -19.61 -18.29
C LEU A 80 21.43 -20.56 -17.30
N ASN A 81 22.58 -20.19 -16.76
CA ASN A 81 23.17 -20.89 -15.62
C ASN A 81 22.51 -20.46 -14.29
N ALA A 82 22.74 -21.21 -13.21
CA ALA A 82 22.12 -20.96 -11.91
C ALA A 82 22.41 -19.56 -11.35
N ASP A 83 23.62 -19.03 -11.53
CA ASP A 83 23.99 -17.68 -11.08
C ASP A 83 23.26 -16.59 -11.86
N GLU A 84 23.08 -16.77 -13.16
CA GLU A 84 22.32 -15.86 -14.02
C GLU A 84 20.84 -15.88 -13.67
N VAL A 85 20.28 -17.06 -13.42
CA VAL A 85 18.91 -17.24 -12.93
C VAL A 85 18.73 -16.53 -11.58
N PHE A 86 19.67 -16.69 -10.65
CA PHE A 86 19.63 -16.00 -9.35
C PHE A 86 19.65 -14.46 -9.52
N LYS A 87 20.57 -13.94 -10.34
CA LYS A 87 20.66 -12.49 -10.63
C LYS A 87 19.39 -11.96 -11.29
N ARG A 88 18.77 -12.75 -12.19
CA ARG A 88 17.52 -12.39 -12.86
C ARG A 88 16.35 -12.37 -11.88
N ALA A 89 16.23 -13.39 -11.03
CA ALA A 89 15.25 -13.49 -9.96
C ALA A 89 15.33 -12.28 -9.01
N ARG A 90 16.54 -11.93 -8.54
CA ARG A 90 16.75 -10.76 -7.68
C ARG A 90 16.31 -9.46 -8.33
N ARG A 91 16.71 -9.22 -9.57
CA ARG A 91 16.26 -8.03 -10.32
C ARG A 91 14.74 -7.99 -10.50
N MET A 92 14.08 -9.13 -10.67
CA MET A 92 12.62 -9.17 -10.74
C MET A 92 12.01 -8.82 -9.37
N ARG A 93 12.58 -9.31 -8.27
CA ARG A 93 12.14 -8.96 -6.93
C ARG A 93 12.28 -7.47 -6.65
N ASP A 94 13.45 -6.89 -6.92
CA ASP A 94 13.71 -5.47 -6.69
C ASP A 94 12.73 -4.57 -7.48
N ARG A 95 12.38 -4.98 -8.71
CA ARG A 95 11.36 -4.28 -9.53
C ARG A 95 9.97 -4.37 -8.93
N LEU A 96 9.58 -5.53 -8.39
CA LEU A 96 8.30 -5.71 -7.72
C LEU A 96 8.22 -4.85 -6.45
N ASP A 97 9.30 -4.79 -5.67
CA ASP A 97 9.40 -3.96 -4.47
C ASP A 97 9.28 -2.47 -4.83
N GLN A 98 10.04 -2.02 -5.84
CA GLN A 98 10.00 -0.64 -6.32
C GLN A 98 8.61 -0.27 -6.87
N ALA A 99 8.00 -1.15 -7.68
CA ALA A 99 6.66 -0.92 -8.20
C ALA A 99 5.60 -0.90 -7.08
N GLY A 100 5.78 -1.71 -6.03
CA GLY A 100 4.92 -1.70 -4.85
C GLY A 100 4.99 -0.39 -4.06
N ILE A 101 6.19 0.18 -3.90
CA ILE A 101 6.38 1.50 -3.28
C ILE A 101 5.71 2.58 -4.14
N ALA A 102 6.04 2.63 -5.42
CA ALA A 102 5.51 3.64 -6.34
C ALA A 102 3.98 3.58 -6.44
N ALA A 103 3.38 2.39 -6.43
CA ALA A 103 1.93 2.23 -6.44
C ALA A 103 1.27 2.80 -5.18
N ARG A 104 1.87 2.60 -3.99
CA ARG A 104 1.34 3.14 -2.73
C ARG A 104 1.45 4.66 -2.68
N GLU A 105 2.58 5.22 -3.10
CA GLU A 105 2.76 6.68 -3.19
C GLU A 105 1.79 7.29 -4.19
N LYS A 106 1.67 6.70 -5.38
CA LYS A 106 0.70 7.14 -6.39
C LYS A 106 -0.73 7.08 -5.87
N GLN A 107 -1.11 6.01 -5.18
CA GLN A 107 -2.44 5.89 -4.58
C GLN A 107 -2.70 7.00 -3.56
N ALA A 108 -1.76 7.26 -2.65
CA ALA A 108 -1.88 8.35 -1.67
C ALA A 108 -1.99 9.72 -2.34
N HIS A 109 -1.26 9.93 -3.44
CA HIS A 109 -1.33 11.15 -4.23
C HIS A 109 -2.68 11.31 -4.97
N ASP A 110 -3.17 10.23 -5.57
CA ASP A 110 -4.42 10.21 -6.33
C ASP A 110 -5.66 10.35 -5.41
N ASP A 111 -5.61 9.77 -4.21
CA ASP A 111 -6.67 9.88 -3.20
C ASP A 111 -6.78 11.26 -2.56
N ARG A 112 -5.75 12.11 -2.76
CA ARG A 112 -5.72 13.47 -2.21
C ARG A 112 -6.93 14.27 -2.70
N SER A 113 -7.70 14.79 -1.76
CA SER A 113 -8.88 15.57 -2.07
C SER A 113 -9.09 16.70 -1.08
N LEU A 114 -9.61 17.82 -1.55
CA LEU A 114 -10.05 18.93 -0.70
C LEU A 114 -11.47 19.31 -1.13
N LYS A 115 -12.45 18.98 -0.31
CA LYS A 115 -13.86 19.29 -0.55
C LYS A 115 -14.30 20.45 0.35
N VAL A 116 -14.88 21.48 -0.28
CA VAL A 116 -15.39 22.68 0.40
C VAL A 116 -16.92 22.66 0.36
N TYR A 117 -17.54 22.63 1.53
CA TYR A 117 -19.00 22.64 1.68
C TYR A 117 -19.46 23.95 2.27
N ARG A 118 -20.48 24.57 1.68
CA ARG A 118 -21.25 25.63 2.31
C ARG A 118 -22.42 25.00 3.06
N LEU A 119 -22.53 25.30 4.34
CA LEU A 119 -23.61 24.83 5.20
C LEU A 119 -24.82 25.77 5.08
N SER A 120 -26.00 25.28 5.43
CA SER A 120 -27.26 26.06 5.39
C SER A 120 -27.25 27.27 6.33
N ASN A 121 -26.41 27.23 7.38
CA ASN A 121 -26.20 28.34 8.31
C ASN A 121 -25.16 29.37 7.83
N GLY A 122 -24.66 29.26 6.60
CA GLY A 122 -23.66 30.15 6.01
C GLY A 122 -22.21 29.82 6.37
N ASN A 123 -21.96 28.86 7.27
CA ASN A 123 -20.60 28.44 7.60
C ASN A 123 -19.98 27.62 6.46
N VAL A 124 -18.65 27.62 6.38
CA VAL A 124 -17.88 26.80 5.42
C VAL A 124 -17.18 25.67 6.16
N ARG A 125 -17.33 24.45 5.65
CA ARG A 125 -16.60 23.27 6.12
C ARG A 125 -15.64 22.78 5.05
N LEU A 126 -14.40 22.56 5.43
CA LEU A 126 -13.37 21.93 4.61
C LEU A 126 -13.23 20.46 5.03
N ASN A 127 -13.10 19.56 4.05
CA ASN A 127 -12.73 18.17 4.28
C ASN A 127 -11.54 17.85 3.36
N GLY A 128 -10.36 17.68 3.94
CA GLY A 128 -9.11 17.43 3.23
C GLY A 128 -8.54 16.06 3.56
N LEU A 129 -8.24 15.27 2.54
CA LEU A 129 -7.39 14.09 2.62
C LEU A 129 -6.09 14.42 1.89
N PHE A 130 -4.96 14.32 2.56
CA PHE A 130 -3.64 14.63 2.01
C PHE A 130 -2.76 13.39 1.98
N ALA A 131 -1.88 13.31 0.99
CA ALA A 131 -0.79 12.36 1.01
C ALA A 131 0.09 12.62 2.25
N PRO A 132 0.75 11.59 2.83
CA PRO A 132 1.49 11.73 4.08
C PRO A 132 2.47 12.91 4.11
N GLU A 133 3.23 13.11 3.02
CA GLU A 133 4.21 14.18 2.87
C GLU A 133 3.57 15.58 2.91
N ASP A 134 2.45 15.77 2.22
CA ASP A 134 1.72 17.04 2.20
C ASP A 134 0.97 17.27 3.52
N GLY A 135 0.42 16.19 4.09
CA GLY A 135 -0.31 16.22 5.35
C GLY A 135 0.57 16.68 6.50
N GLU A 136 1.82 16.23 6.56
CA GLU A 136 2.78 16.65 7.58
C GLU A 136 3.10 18.15 7.48
N PHE A 137 3.17 18.71 6.27
CA PHE A 137 3.33 20.15 6.08
C PHE A 137 2.14 20.93 6.64
N VAL A 138 0.91 20.46 6.39
CA VAL A 138 -0.31 21.10 6.93
C VAL A 138 -0.35 20.98 8.46
N LEU A 139 -0.05 19.80 9.01
CA LEU A 139 -0.02 19.56 10.45
C LEU A 139 1.05 20.40 11.15
N SER A 140 2.27 20.41 10.64
CA SER A 140 3.38 21.19 11.22
C SER A 140 3.09 22.71 11.23
N THR A 141 2.39 23.23 10.23
CA THR A 141 1.94 24.62 10.19
C THR A 141 1.01 24.92 11.37
N PHE A 142 -0.02 24.10 11.61
CA PHE A 142 -0.93 24.29 12.76
C PHE A 142 -0.27 24.00 14.12
N ASP A 143 0.62 23.01 14.15
CA ASP A 143 1.36 22.64 15.34
C ASP A 143 2.27 23.77 15.79
N SER A 144 2.96 24.46 14.87
CA SER A 144 3.80 25.62 15.22
C SER A 144 3.04 26.74 15.95
N ILE A 145 1.75 26.89 15.66
CA ILE A 145 0.90 27.96 16.19
C ILE A 145 0.28 27.58 17.54
N THR A 146 0.04 26.30 17.76
CA THR A 146 -0.65 25.76 18.94
C THR A 146 0.25 25.00 19.91
N SER A 147 1.50 24.73 19.51
CA SER A 147 2.53 24.00 20.28
C SER A 147 2.66 24.46 21.73
N PRO A 148 2.66 25.77 22.08
CA PRO A 148 2.78 26.21 23.47
C PRO A 148 1.70 25.69 24.42
N ARG A 149 0.54 25.27 23.90
CA ARG A 149 -0.58 24.75 24.70
C ARG A 149 -0.46 23.27 25.01
N ARG A 150 0.31 22.51 24.22
CA ARG A 150 0.38 21.04 24.31
C ARG A 150 1.41 20.51 25.31
N GLY A 151 2.06 21.41 26.07
CA GLY A 151 3.06 21.06 27.07
C GLY A 151 4.39 20.68 26.43
N GLY A 152 5.26 21.67 26.25
CA GLY A 152 6.61 21.49 25.69
C GLY A 152 7.68 22.25 26.49
N VAL A 153 8.94 22.08 26.09
CA VAL A 153 10.13 22.62 26.75
C VAL A 153 9.99 24.13 27.02
N ARG A 154 10.30 24.55 28.25
CA ARG A 154 10.28 25.97 28.65
C ARG A 154 11.39 26.71 27.89
N PHE A 155 11.02 27.73 27.12
CA PHE A 155 11.99 28.54 26.40
C PHE A 155 12.85 29.35 27.37
N VAL A 156 14.17 29.32 27.17
CA VAL A 156 15.14 30.19 27.90
C VAL A 156 15.08 31.63 27.38
N ASP A 157 14.55 31.82 26.17
CA ASP A 157 14.36 33.09 25.50
C ASP A 157 13.11 33.83 26.02
N PRO A 158 13.25 35.04 26.58
CA PRO A 158 12.15 35.79 27.20
C PRO A 158 11.04 36.18 26.22
N GLU A 159 11.35 36.44 24.95
CA GLU A 159 10.32 36.80 23.95
C GLU A 159 9.45 35.58 23.62
N ARG A 160 10.09 34.42 23.45
CA ARG A 160 9.38 33.15 23.22
C ARG A 160 8.62 32.68 24.44
N ALA A 161 9.11 32.94 25.64
CA ALA A 161 8.38 32.67 26.88
C ALA A 161 7.12 33.54 27.00
N ALA A 162 7.21 34.84 26.71
CA ALA A 162 6.06 35.76 26.73
C ALA A 162 5.01 35.40 25.68
N TRP A 163 5.44 35.05 24.47
CA TRP A 163 4.56 34.53 23.43
C TRP A 163 3.86 33.23 23.84
N ALA A 164 4.60 32.27 24.40
CA ALA A 164 4.07 31.00 24.87
C ALA A 164 3.02 31.20 25.98
N GLN A 165 3.28 32.08 26.95
CA GLN A 165 2.35 32.43 28.02
C GLN A 165 1.07 33.06 27.45
N LYS A 166 1.20 34.05 26.55
CA LYS A 166 0.05 34.66 25.86
C LYS A 166 -0.80 33.63 25.09
N LYS A 167 -0.15 32.62 24.51
CA LYS A 167 -0.84 31.53 23.80
C LYS A 167 -1.54 30.57 24.76
N GLN A 168 -0.97 30.30 25.94
CA GLN A 168 -1.60 29.49 26.99
C GLN A 168 -2.83 30.19 27.59
N ASP A 169 -2.73 31.50 27.82
CA ASP A 169 -3.80 32.30 28.44
C ASP A 169 -4.92 32.72 27.48
N ASP A 170 -4.78 32.43 26.17
CA ASP A 170 -5.79 32.79 25.18
C ASP A 170 -7.08 31.95 25.40
N PRO A 171 -8.26 32.59 25.56
CA PRO A 171 -9.49 31.88 25.92
C PRO A 171 -10.12 31.10 24.76
N ARG A 172 -9.64 31.28 23.52
CA ARG A 172 -10.18 30.57 22.34
C ARG A 172 -9.77 29.11 22.35
N SER A 173 -10.59 28.25 21.74
CA SER A 173 -10.25 26.85 21.49
C SER A 173 -9.11 26.72 20.47
N THR A 174 -8.40 25.58 20.51
CA THR A 174 -7.32 25.26 19.57
C THR A 174 -7.85 25.24 18.12
N GLU A 175 -9.06 24.73 17.91
CA GLU A 175 -9.74 24.66 16.61
C GLU A 175 -10.03 26.06 16.05
N GLN A 176 -10.47 27.00 16.89
CA GLN A 176 -10.68 28.40 16.49
C GLN A 176 -9.36 29.07 16.10
N ILE A 177 -8.28 28.81 16.83
CA ILE A 177 -6.95 29.35 16.53
C ILE A 177 -6.44 28.79 15.19
N ASN A 178 -6.65 27.49 14.92
CA ASN A 178 -6.28 26.88 13.66
C ASN A 178 -7.10 27.45 12.49
N ALA A 179 -8.41 27.67 12.68
CA ALA A 179 -9.24 28.31 11.65
C ALA A 179 -8.76 29.74 11.33
N ASP A 180 -8.40 30.52 12.35
CA ASP A 180 -7.86 31.87 12.18
C ASP A 180 -6.48 31.86 11.48
N ALA A 181 -5.65 30.86 11.78
CA ALA A 181 -4.36 30.68 11.13
C ALA A 181 -4.51 30.38 9.64
N ALA A 182 -5.41 29.46 9.29
CA ALA A 182 -5.72 29.14 7.89
C ALA A 182 -6.19 30.38 7.12
N ARG A 183 -6.96 31.27 7.76
CA ARG A 183 -7.37 32.55 7.16
C ARG A 183 -6.20 33.51 6.88
N ARG A 184 -5.14 33.51 7.70
CA ARG A 184 -3.99 34.42 7.51
C ARG A 184 -3.01 33.97 6.44
N CYS A 185 -2.97 32.67 6.14
CA CYS A 185 -2.08 32.09 5.15
C CYS A 185 -2.66 32.06 3.73
N ALA A 186 -3.96 32.37 3.58
CA ALA A 186 -4.67 32.49 2.31
C ALA A 186 -4.67 33.95 1.82
#